data_AF-A0A392S386-F1
#
_entry.id   AF-A0A392S386-F1
#
_cell.length_a   1.000
_cell.length_b   1.000
_cell.length_c   1.000
_cell.angle_alpha   90.00
_cell.angle_beta   90.00
_cell.angle_gamma   90.00
#
_symmetry.space_group_name_H-M   'P 1'
#
loop_
_entity.id
_entity.type
_entity.pdbx_description
1 polymer ?
#
loop_
_entity_poly.entity_id
_entity_poly.type
_entity_poly.pdbx_seq_one_letter_code
_entity_poly.pdbx_strand_id
1 'polypeptide(L)'
;MDFLQAVLVAVAMFFDAQQLFISIYTDNYPKWHCTNRNTNSSCTPSSDICKLSRSSWSWDTPPSNTVISHWNLECASTFIT
;
A
#
# COMPACT_ATOMS: atom_id res chain seq x y z
N MET A 1 -24.59 24.86 -23.10
CA MET A 1 -23.68 23.76 -23.51
C MET A 1 -23.13 23.00 -22.29
N ASP A 2 -23.65 23.32 -21.11
CA ASP A 2 -23.12 22.95 -19.80
C ASP A 2 -23.63 21.59 -19.34
N PHE A 3 -24.80 21.16 -19.83
CA PHE A 3 -25.37 19.85 -19.52
C PHE A 3 -24.51 18.72 -20.08
N LEU A 4 -24.06 18.82 -21.33
CA LEU A 4 -23.20 17.81 -21.95
C LEU A 4 -21.87 17.70 -21.20
N GLN A 5 -21.28 18.83 -20.82
CA GLN A 5 -20.06 18.86 -20.03
C GLN A 5 -20.26 18.22 -18.65
N ALA A 6 -21.37 18.53 -17.95
CA ALA A 6 -21.69 17.92 -16.66
C ALA A 6 -21.85 16.39 -16.76
N VAL A 7 -22.50 15.91 -17.82
CA VAL A 7 -22.65 14.46 -18.08
C VAL A 7 -21.28 13.82 -18.34
N LEU A 8 -20.43 14.43 -19.17
CA LEU A 8 -19.09 13.92 -19.46
C LEU A 8 -18.21 13.86 -18.20
N VAL A 9 -18.27 14.89 -17.35
CA VAL A 9 -17.54 14.91 -16.07
C VAL A 9 -18.05 13.81 -15.14
N ALA A 10 -19.37 13.65 -15.00
CA ALA A 10 -19.94 12.59 -14.16
C ALA A 10 -19.53 11.18 -14.63
N VAL A 11 -19.51 10.95 -15.95
CA VAL A 11 -19.06 9.69 -16.55
C VAL A 11 -17.57 9.46 -16.31
N ALA A 12 -16.73 10.49 -16.47
CA ALA A 12 -15.30 10.40 -16.20
C ALA A 12 -15.03 10.04 -14.72
N MET A 13 -15.70 10.72 -13.79
CA MET A 13 -15.59 10.44 -12.35
C MET A 13 -16.04 9.02 -12.00
N PHE A 14 -17.08 8.51 -12.66
CA PHE A 14 -17.56 7.14 -12.46
C PHE A 14 -16.53 6.08 -12.88
N PHE A 15 -15.86 6.27 -14.02
CA PHE A 15 -14.79 5.37 -14.45
C PHE A 15 -13.57 5.42 -13.53
N ASP A 16 -13.19 6.62 -13.08
CA ASP A 16 -12.08 6.82 -12.15
C ASP A 16 -12.33 6.09 -10.81
N ALA A 17 -13.54 6.21 -10.27
CA ALA A 17 -13.93 5.52 -9.03
C ALA A 17 -13.88 3.98 -9.16
N GLN A 18 -14.27 3.43 -10.31
CA GLN A 18 -14.18 1.98 -10.54
C GLN A 18 -12.73 1.49 -10.58
N GLN A 19 -11.82 2.24 -11.21
CA GLN A 19 -10.40 1.88 -11.28
C GLN A 19 -9.74 1.94 -9.90
N LEU A 20 -10.10 2.94 -9.09
CA LEU A 20 -9.65 3.05 -7.70
C LEU A 20 -10.11 1.83 -6.88
N PHE A 21 -11.38 1.44 -7.00
CA PHE A 21 -11.95 0.30 -6.29
C PHE A 21 -11.21 -1.00 -6.61
N ILE A 22 -10.98 -1.27 -7.90
CA ILE A 22 -10.25 -2.47 -8.31
C ILE A 22 -8.84 -2.44 -7.71
N SER A 23 -8.13 -1.32 -7.85
CA SER A 23 -6.77 -1.18 -7.34
C SER A 23 -6.65 -1.42 -5.82
N ILE A 24 -7.62 -1.01 -5.01
CA ILE A 24 -7.55 -1.21 -3.55
C ILE A 24 -7.97 -2.61 -3.12
N TYR A 25 -8.95 -3.22 -3.79
CA TYR A 25 -9.50 -4.52 -3.38
C TYR A 25 -8.75 -5.70 -3.98
N THR A 26 -8.07 -5.51 -5.11
CA THR A 26 -7.19 -6.54 -5.69
C THR A 26 -5.79 -6.52 -5.11
N ASP A 27 -5.44 -5.52 -4.28
CA ASP A 27 -4.09 -5.45 -3.74
C ASP A 27 -3.89 -6.55 -2.70
N ASN A 28 -2.99 -7.47 -3.01
CA ASN A 28 -2.62 -8.54 -2.09
C ASN A 28 -1.63 -7.98 -1.07
N TYR A 29 -1.81 -8.31 0.21
CA TYR A 29 -0.81 -7.94 1.22
C TYR A 29 0.49 -8.72 0.96
N PRO A 30 1.61 -8.04 0.63
CA PRO A 30 2.85 -8.71 0.32
C PRO A 30 3.49 -9.30 1.58
N LYS A 31 4.23 -10.39 1.40
CA LYS A 31 5.07 -10.94 2.47
C LYS A 31 6.30 -10.06 2.68
N TRP A 32 6.80 -10.04 3.90
CA TRP A 32 8.00 -9.30 4.32
C TRP A 32 8.92 -10.19 5.13
N HIS A 33 10.22 -9.89 5.09
CA HIS A 33 11.22 -10.53 5.95
C HIS A 33 12.18 -9.52 6.56
N CYS A 34 12.75 -9.89 7.70
CA CYS A 34 13.86 -9.17 8.30
C CYS A 34 15.12 -9.31 7.44
N THR A 35 15.72 -8.18 7.04
CA THR A 35 16.95 -8.15 6.23
C THR A 35 18.21 -8.37 7.07
N ASN A 36 18.16 -8.03 8.36
CA ASN A 36 19.31 -8.09 9.25
C ASN A 36 19.21 -9.28 10.21
N ARG A 37 19.78 -10.42 9.78
CA ARG A 37 19.84 -11.68 10.53
C ARG A 37 20.97 -11.73 11.57
N ASN A 38 21.62 -10.61 11.88
CA ASN A 38 22.59 -10.57 12.97
C ASN A 38 21.83 -10.72 14.29
N THR A 39 22.25 -11.70 15.09
CA THR A 39 21.57 -12.34 16.23
C THR A 39 21.17 -11.45 17.42
N ASN A 40 21.26 -10.12 17.28
CA ASN A 40 20.85 -9.09 18.23
C ASN A 40 19.85 -8.07 17.64
N SER A 41 19.28 -8.33 16.45
CA SER A 41 18.30 -7.44 15.83
C SER A 41 16.93 -7.62 16.49
N SER A 42 16.28 -6.50 16.82
CA SER A 42 14.92 -6.45 17.36
C SER A 42 13.83 -6.92 16.39
N CYS A 43 14.21 -7.39 15.20
CA CYS A 43 13.32 -7.83 14.14
C CYS A 43 13.15 -9.36 14.20
N THR A 44 12.00 -9.79 14.69
CA THR A 44 11.56 -11.19 14.63
C THR A 44 10.40 -11.34 13.63
N PRO A 45 10.13 -12.54 13.10
CA PRO A 45 8.98 -12.78 12.21
C PRO A 45 7.62 -12.49 12.87
N SER A 46 7.58 -12.43 14.21
CA SER A 46 6.40 -12.08 15.01
C SER A 46 6.35 -10.61 15.44
N SER A 47 7.35 -9.82 15.05
CA SER A 47 7.41 -8.39 15.39
C SER A 47 6.41 -7.60 14.56
N ASP A 48 5.94 -6.50 15.14
CA ASP A 48 5.08 -5.55 14.45
C ASP A 48 5.92 -4.69 13.50
N ILE A 49 5.69 -4.84 12.19
CA ILE A 49 6.39 -4.11 11.13
C ILE A 49 6.31 -2.59 11.32
N CYS A 50 5.21 -2.11 11.92
CA CYS A 50 4.97 -0.69 12.19
C CYS A 50 5.88 -0.08 13.26
N LYS A 51 6.48 -0.92 14.11
CA LYS A 51 7.37 -0.50 15.20
C LYS A 51 8.84 -0.72 14.86
N LEU A 52 9.12 -1.35 13.72
CA LEU A 52 10.46 -1.69 13.26
C LEU A 52 11.04 -0.55 12.41
N SER A 53 12.37 -0.38 12.47
CA SER A 53 13.04 0.56 11.58
C SER A 53 12.99 0.06 10.13
N ARG A 54 12.89 0.98 9.16
CA ARG A 54 12.91 0.65 7.72
C ARG A 54 14.16 -0.13 7.27
N SER A 55 15.27 0.00 7.99
CA SER A 55 16.50 -0.76 7.70
C SER A 55 16.50 -2.19 8.22
N SER A 56 15.53 -2.56 9.06
CA SER A 56 15.50 -3.87 9.72
C SER A 56 14.73 -4.94 8.93
N TRP A 57 13.86 -4.54 8.00
CA TRP A 57 12.99 -5.42 7.23
C TRP A 57 12.85 -4.95 5.77
N SER A 58 12.38 -5.82 4.89
CA SER A 58 12.08 -5.50 3.49
C SER A 58 10.92 -6.35 2.97
N TRP A 59 10.19 -5.84 1.97
CA TRP A 59 9.17 -6.58 1.23
C TRP A 59 9.82 -7.65 0.35
N ASP A 60 9.23 -8.84 0.31
CA ASP A 60 9.74 -9.95 -0.53
C ASP A 60 9.33 -9.83 -1.99
N THR A 61 8.28 -9.04 -2.24
CA THR A 61 7.70 -8.92 -3.57
C THR A 61 8.35 -7.77 -4.35
N PRO A 62 8.61 -7.96 -5.65
CA PRO A 62 9.01 -6.88 -6.53
C PRO A 62 8.02 -5.70 -6.46
N PRO A 63 8.48 -4.44 -6.58
CA PRO A 63 7.64 -3.25 -6.51
C PRO A 63 6.49 -3.21 -7.53
N SER A 64 6.51 -4.05 -8.56
CA SER A 64 5.49 -4.09 -9.61
C SER A 64 4.30 -5.00 -9.29
N ASN A 65 4.35 -5.78 -8.20
CA ASN A 65 3.31 -6.78 -7.92
C ASN A 65 2.12 -6.22 -7.13
N THR A 66 2.36 -5.27 -6.23
CA THR A 66 1.31 -4.74 -5.34
C THR A 66 1.51 -3.24 -5.14
N VAL A 67 0.42 -2.50 -4.93
CA VAL A 67 0.46 -1.07 -4.61
C VAL A 67 1.24 -0.85 -3.32
N ILE A 68 1.09 -1.74 -2.34
CA ILE A 68 1.87 -1.74 -1.10
C ILE A 68 3.39 -1.79 -1.35
N SER A 69 3.87 -2.74 -2.17
CA SER A 69 5.30 -2.85 -2.48
C SER A 69 5.81 -1.74 -3.41
N HIS A 70 4.96 -1.25 -4.31
CA HIS A 70 5.27 -0.15 -5.23
C HIS A 70 5.54 1.16 -4.49
N TRP A 71 4.68 1.50 -3.54
CA TRP A 71 4.74 2.76 -2.79
C TRP A 71 5.40 2.60 -1.41
N ASN A 72 5.90 1.40 -1.10
CA ASN A 72 6.49 1.04 0.19
C ASN A 72 5.58 1.39 1.38
N LEU A 73 4.28 1.14 1.23
CA LEU A 73 3.27 1.43 2.25
C LEU A 73 3.45 0.46 3.41
N GLU A 74 3.72 0.97 4.62
CA GLU A 74 3.96 0.14 5.79
C GLU A 74 2.70 0.03 6.66
N CYS A 75 2.32 1.14 7.29
CA CYS A 75 1.30 1.17 8.32
C CYS A 75 0.47 2.44 8.18
N ALA A 76 -0.84 2.29 8.25
CA ALA A 76 -1.74 3.42 8.31
C ALA A 76 -1.62 4.05 9.71
N SER A 77 -1.14 5.28 9.79
CA SER A 77 -1.30 6.09 10.99
C SER A 77 -2.79 6.39 11.16
N THR A 78 -3.39 5.99 12.28
CA THR A 78 -4.70 6.48 12.66
C THR A 78 -4.59 7.99 12.87
N PHE A 79 -5.11 8.76 11.92
CA PHE A 79 -5.37 10.20 12.10
C PHE A 79 -6.57 10.37 13.03
N ILE A 80 -6.38 10.02 14.30
CA ILE A 80 -7.29 10.42 15.38
C ILE A 80 -6.48 11.36 16.25
N THR A 81 -6.76 12.65 16.14
CA THR A 81 -6.30 13.71 17.05
C THR A 81 -7.53 14.37 17.64
#